data_AF-Q7U706-F1
#
_entry.id   AF-Q7U706-F1
#
_cell.length_a   1.000
_cell.length_b   1.000
_cell.length_c   1.000
_cell.angle_alpha   90.00
_cell.angle_beta   90.00
_cell.angle_gamma   90.00
#
_symmetry.space_group_name_H-M   'P 1'
#
loop_
_entity.id
_entity.type
_entity.pdbx_description
1 polymer ?
#
loop_
_entity_poly.entity_id
_entity_poly.type
_entity_poly.pdbx_seq_one_letter_code
_entity_poly.pdbx_strand_id
1 'polypeptide(L)'
;MSAEFQSIDDQIKASYQSASQVETQARQLEARIAKIDGAKRYLPSRRYGQPIDIAKIRSNLTLTSLIAQDSAELAHFCGIHPGIRHRMDEEKEARALAAQALQMRTEALRQQNQQRQQQVQQRSQLSPWQRGYGSV
;
A
#
# COMPACT_ATOMS: atom_id res chain seq x y z
N MET A 1 20.66 35.89 -46.70
CA MET A 1 21.03 35.75 -45.27
C MET A 1 19.83 35.76 -44.31
N SER A 2 18.58 35.90 -44.77
CA SER A 2 17.42 36.03 -43.87
C SER A 2 16.63 34.73 -43.64
N ALA A 3 16.68 33.77 -44.56
CA ALA A 3 15.92 32.51 -44.46
C ALA A 3 16.46 31.55 -43.36
N GLU A 4 17.77 31.57 -43.10
CA GLU A 4 18.38 30.73 -42.05
C GLU A 4 18.06 31.24 -40.63
N PHE A 5 17.96 32.57 -40.45
CA PHE A 5 17.57 33.16 -39.16
C PHE A 5 16.11 32.86 -38.80
N GLN A 6 15.19 32.92 -39.77
CA GLN A 6 13.79 32.55 -39.56
C GLN A 6 13.65 31.10 -39.07
N SER A 7 14.42 30.18 -39.67
CA SER A 7 14.45 28.76 -39.29
C SER A 7 14.97 28.55 -37.86
N ILE A 8 16.01 29.28 -37.45
CA ILE A 8 16.58 29.19 -36.09
C ILE A 8 15.61 29.76 -35.05
N ASP A 9 14.99 30.92 -35.30
CA ASP A 9 14.01 31.51 -34.40
C ASP A 9 12.77 30.61 -34.21
N ASP A 10 12.33 29.95 -35.28
CA ASP A 10 11.24 28.98 -35.22
C ASP A 10 11.64 27.71 -34.44
N GLN A 11 12.88 27.23 -34.61
CA GLN A 11 13.43 26.13 -33.80
C GLN A 11 13.54 26.50 -32.30
N ILE A 12 13.93 27.74 -31.99
CA ILE A 12 13.99 28.24 -30.61
C ILE A 12 12.58 28.27 -29.99
N LYS A 13 11.58 28.78 -30.71
CA LYS A 13 10.18 28.78 -30.25
C LYS A 13 9.65 27.36 -30.05
N ALA A 14 9.93 26.45 -30.98
CA ALA A 14 9.52 25.04 -30.87
C ALA A 14 10.20 24.34 -29.67
N SER A 15 11.48 24.63 -29.43
CA SER A 15 12.21 24.14 -28.26
C SER A 15 11.61 24.66 -26.95
N TYR A 16 11.25 25.95 -26.89
CA TYR A 16 10.60 26.53 -25.73
C TYR A 16 9.22 25.91 -25.44
N GLN A 17 8.40 25.72 -26.48
CA GLN A 17 7.08 25.10 -26.33
C GLN A 17 7.17 23.65 -25.85
N SER A 18 8.09 22.86 -26.41
CA SER A 18 8.31 21.48 -25.97
C SER A 18 8.82 21.42 -24.52
N ALA A 19 9.76 22.29 -24.14
CA ALA A 19 10.23 22.40 -22.76
C ALA A 19 9.10 22.77 -21.78
N SER A 20 8.18 23.66 -22.17
CA SER A 20 7.02 24.04 -21.34
C SER A 20 6.05 22.87 -21.13
N GLN A 21 5.83 22.03 -22.15
CA GLN A 21 4.98 20.84 -22.03
C GLN A 21 5.60 19.80 -21.09
N VAL A 22 6.89 19.52 -21.28
CA VAL A 22 7.67 18.61 -20.42
C VAL A 22 7.63 19.08 -18.97
N GLU A 23 7.81 20.38 -18.75
CA GLU A 23 7.76 20.97 -17.41
C GLU A 23 6.38 20.80 -16.75
N THR A 24 5.30 21.00 -17.51
CA THR A 24 3.93 20.86 -16.99
C THR A 24 3.67 19.43 -16.54
N GLN A 25 4.06 18.44 -17.35
CA GLN A 25 3.93 17.03 -17.02
C GLN A 25 4.80 16.65 -15.80
N ALA A 26 6.04 17.12 -15.77
CA ALA A 26 6.95 16.86 -14.66
C ALA A 26 6.42 17.45 -13.34
N ARG A 27 5.93 18.70 -13.34
CA ARG A 27 5.30 19.27 -12.14
C ARG A 27 4.09 18.50 -11.66
N GLN A 28 3.25 18.01 -12.57
CA GLN A 28 2.09 17.19 -12.20
C GLN A 28 2.52 15.87 -11.55
N LEU A 29 3.54 15.21 -12.09
CA LEU A 29 4.06 13.96 -11.51
C LEU A 29 4.75 14.22 -10.16
N GLU A 30 5.55 15.27 -10.03
CA GLU A 30 6.16 15.70 -8.77
C GLU A 30 5.12 16.00 -7.71
N ALA A 31 4.07 16.76 -8.07
CA ALA A 31 2.98 17.07 -7.16
C ALA A 31 2.26 15.80 -6.71
N ARG A 32 2.10 14.80 -7.60
CA ARG A 32 1.49 13.52 -7.26
C ARG A 32 2.37 12.68 -6.35
N ILE A 33 3.68 12.59 -6.62
CA ILE A 33 4.64 11.89 -5.75
C ILE A 33 4.76 12.60 -4.39
N ALA A 34 4.72 13.94 -4.36
CA ALA A 34 4.82 14.72 -3.13
C ALA A 34 3.59 14.60 -2.21
N LYS A 35 2.45 14.12 -2.72
CA LYS A 35 1.28 13.76 -1.89
C LYS A 35 1.51 12.49 -1.07
N ILE A 36 2.45 11.64 -1.49
CA ILE A 36 2.85 10.45 -0.73
C ILE A 36 3.67 10.92 0.47
N ASP A 37 3.26 10.49 1.66
CA ASP A 37 3.93 10.89 2.89
C ASP A 37 5.41 10.46 2.88
N GLY A 38 6.29 11.38 3.27
CA GLY A 38 7.75 11.18 3.26
C GLY A 38 8.44 11.13 1.90
N ALA A 39 7.73 10.97 0.77
CA ALA A 39 8.34 10.77 -0.55
C ALA A 39 9.06 12.00 -1.10
N LYS A 40 8.62 13.22 -0.73
CA LYS A 40 9.15 14.49 -1.25
C LYS A 40 10.68 14.64 -1.05
N ARG A 41 11.23 14.08 0.02
CA ARG A 41 12.67 14.18 0.36
C ARG A 41 13.56 13.33 -0.54
N TYR A 42 12.99 12.33 -1.20
CA TYR A 42 13.70 11.37 -2.04
C TYR A 42 13.57 11.66 -3.53
N LEU A 43 12.81 12.69 -3.91
CA LEU A 43 12.69 13.14 -5.29
C LEU A 43 14.04 13.64 -5.83
N PRO A 44 14.44 13.23 -7.05
CA PRO A 44 15.67 13.71 -7.65
C PRO A 44 15.55 15.20 -8.00
N SER A 45 16.58 15.98 -7.67
CA SER A 45 16.68 17.37 -8.12
C SER A 45 16.79 17.43 -9.65
N ARG A 46 16.00 18.31 -10.28
CA ARG A 46 16.00 18.54 -11.72
C ARG A 46 16.04 20.04 -12.04
N ARG A 47 16.50 20.36 -13.26
CA ARG A 47 16.44 21.72 -13.82
C ARG A 47 15.11 21.92 -14.58
N TYR A 48 14.71 23.17 -14.75
CA TYR A 48 13.52 23.54 -15.52
C TYR A 48 13.57 22.96 -16.94
N GLY A 49 12.44 22.47 -17.42
CA GLY A 49 12.30 21.93 -18.78
C GLY A 49 12.92 20.54 -18.97
N GLN A 50 13.49 19.95 -17.91
CA GLN A 50 13.92 18.55 -17.92
C GLN A 50 12.79 17.64 -17.45
N PRO A 51 12.57 16.50 -18.12
CA PRO A 51 11.66 15.47 -17.62
C PRO A 51 12.19 14.88 -16.31
N ILE A 52 11.33 14.22 -15.53
CA ILE A 52 11.81 13.54 -14.32
C ILE A 52 12.58 12.30 -14.72
N ASP A 53 13.69 12.10 -14.04
CA ASP A 53 14.56 10.96 -14.27
C ASP A 53 13.98 9.72 -13.58
N ILE A 54 13.24 8.93 -14.35
CA ILE A 54 12.63 7.68 -13.88
C ILE A 54 13.71 6.68 -13.44
N ALA A 55 14.90 6.70 -14.06
CA ALA A 55 16.00 5.81 -13.66
C ALA A 55 16.50 6.17 -12.26
N LYS A 56 16.63 7.46 -11.93
CA LYS A 56 16.93 7.90 -10.57
C LYS A 56 15.86 7.51 -9.56
N ILE A 57 14.58 7.61 -9.94
CA ILE A 57 13.46 7.15 -9.08
C ILE A 57 13.61 5.66 -8.78
N ARG A 58 13.84 4.82 -9.80
CA ARG A 58 14.04 3.36 -9.64
C ARG A 58 15.28 3.00 -8.82
N SER A 59 16.34 3.81 -8.90
CA SER A 59 17.56 3.58 -8.12
C SER A 59 17.36 3.82 -6.63
N ASN A 60 16.36 4.63 -6.26
CA ASN A 60 16.05 4.93 -4.87
C ASN A 60 15.02 3.91 -4.34
N LEU A 61 15.50 2.95 -3.56
CA LEU A 61 14.68 1.89 -2.96
C LEU A 61 13.53 2.43 -2.11
N THR A 62 13.80 3.46 -1.29
CA THR A 62 12.79 4.03 -0.38
C THR A 62 11.69 4.75 -1.15
N LEU A 63 12.04 5.55 -2.16
CA LEU A 63 11.04 6.21 -3.00
C LEU A 63 10.22 5.17 -3.77
N THR A 64 10.88 4.14 -4.29
CA THR A 64 10.27 3.02 -5.01
C THR A 64 9.27 2.27 -4.13
N SER A 65 9.63 1.97 -2.88
CA SER A 65 8.73 1.28 -1.94
C SER A 65 7.53 2.14 -1.55
N LEU A 66 7.74 3.43 -1.29
CA LEU A 66 6.65 4.36 -0.96
C LEU A 66 5.66 4.50 -2.12
N ILE A 67 6.15 4.62 -3.36
CA ILE A 67 5.32 4.67 -4.56
C ILE A 67 4.53 3.37 -4.75
N ALA A 68 5.17 2.21 -4.61
CA ALA A 68 4.51 0.92 -4.74
C ALA A 68 3.41 0.69 -3.69
N GLN A 69 3.64 1.16 -2.46
CA GLN A 69 2.68 1.08 -1.36
C GLN A 69 1.50 2.01 -1.53
N ASP A 70 1.71 3.22 -2.04
CA ASP A 70 0.64 4.19 -2.24
C ASP A 70 -0.25 3.82 -3.43
N SER A 71 0.30 3.77 -4.65
CA SER A 71 -0.47 3.59 -5.88
C SER A 71 0.18 2.67 -6.92
N ALA A 72 -0.56 1.62 -7.31
CA ALA A 72 -0.14 0.69 -8.36
C ALA A 72 0.03 1.36 -9.73
N GLU A 73 -0.84 2.32 -10.06
CA GLU A 73 -0.79 3.08 -11.32
C GLU A 73 0.51 3.89 -11.45
N LEU A 74 0.90 4.60 -10.38
CA LEU A 74 2.11 5.41 -10.36
C LEU A 74 3.35 4.52 -10.41
N ALA A 75 3.33 3.41 -9.68
CA ALA A 75 4.40 2.42 -9.74
C ALA A 75 4.59 1.88 -11.16
N HIS A 76 3.49 1.48 -11.84
CA HIS A 76 3.54 1.02 -13.23
C HIS A 76 4.06 2.11 -14.18
N PHE A 77 3.58 3.35 -14.04
CA PHE A 77 4.05 4.48 -14.85
C PHE A 77 5.55 4.74 -14.69
N CYS A 78 6.07 4.63 -13.46
CA CYS A 78 7.50 4.72 -13.18
C CYS A 78 8.28 3.44 -13.57
N GLY A 79 7.61 2.39 -14.08
CA GLY A 79 8.20 1.09 -14.40
C GLY A 79 8.78 0.35 -13.20
N ILE A 80 8.16 0.55 -12.04
CA ILE A 80 8.43 -0.17 -10.80
C ILE A 80 7.58 -1.44 -10.81
N HIS A 81 8.20 -2.58 -10.50
CA HIS A 81 7.51 -3.87 -10.54
C HIS A 81 6.38 -3.94 -9.47
N PRO A 82 5.14 -4.32 -9.85
CA PRO A 82 3.98 -4.33 -8.95
C PRO A 82 4.05 -5.39 -7.85
N GLY A 83 5.00 -6.33 -7.94
CA GLY A 83 5.15 -7.45 -7.01
C GLY A 83 5.30 -7.09 -5.52
N ILE A 84 5.73 -5.87 -5.18
CA ILE A 84 5.75 -5.40 -3.78
C ILE A 84 4.31 -5.26 -3.25
N ARG A 85 3.40 -4.72 -4.06
CA ARG A 85 2.01 -4.51 -3.66
C ARG A 85 1.25 -5.83 -3.57
N HIS A 86 1.45 -6.71 -4.55
CA HIS A 86 0.87 -8.07 -4.51
C HIS A 86 1.26 -8.81 -3.22
N ARG A 87 2.54 -8.79 -2.85
CA ARG A 87 3.00 -9.39 -1.59
C ARG A 87 2.33 -8.77 -0.36
N MET A 88 2.19 -7.44 -0.34
CA MET A 88 1.51 -6.76 0.78
C MET A 88 0.02 -7.08 0.86
N ASP A 89 -0.65 -7.23 -0.28
CA ASP A 89 -2.07 -7.56 -0.31
C ASP A 89 -2.30 -9.00 0.14
N GLU A 90 -1.46 -9.94 -0.32
CA GLU A 90 -1.43 -11.33 0.17
C GLU A 90 -1.20 -11.40 1.69
N GLU A 91 -0.25 -10.64 2.24
CA GLU A 91 0.00 -10.58 3.68
C GLU A 91 -1.20 -10.01 4.47
N LYS A 92 -1.87 -8.99 3.94
CA LYS A 92 -3.06 -8.40 4.58
C LYS A 92 -4.21 -9.41 4.59
N GLU A 93 -4.43 -10.10 3.48
CA GLU A 93 -5.46 -11.14 3.38
C GLU A 93 -5.17 -12.30 4.34
N ALA A 94 -3.91 -12.77 4.39
CA ALA A 94 -3.49 -13.81 5.33
C ALA A 94 -3.73 -13.40 6.80
N ARG A 95 -3.43 -12.15 7.16
CA ARG A 95 -3.71 -11.62 8.51
C ARG A 95 -5.20 -11.53 8.79
N ALA A 96 -6.00 -11.10 7.83
CA ALA A 96 -7.46 -11.02 7.99
C ALA A 96 -8.07 -12.42 8.21
N LEU A 97 -7.65 -13.41 7.42
CA LEU A 97 -8.07 -14.80 7.58
C LEU A 97 -7.63 -15.39 8.93
N ALA A 98 -6.40 -15.12 9.36
CA ALA A 98 -5.91 -15.55 10.68
C ALA A 98 -6.72 -14.91 11.82
N ALA A 99 -7.05 -13.63 11.73
CA ALA A 99 -7.88 -12.94 12.71
C ALA A 99 -9.29 -13.54 12.79
N GLN A 100 -9.93 -13.81 11.65
CA GLN A 100 -11.24 -14.48 11.60
C GLN A 100 -11.17 -15.90 12.19
N ALA A 101 -10.14 -16.68 11.86
CA ALA A 101 -9.94 -18.01 12.42
C ALA A 101 -9.78 -17.98 13.95
N LEU A 102 -9.06 -16.98 14.48
CA LEU A 102 -8.93 -16.79 15.92
C LEU A 102 -10.27 -16.41 16.56
N GLN A 103 -11.04 -15.51 15.95
CA GLN A 103 -12.37 -15.15 16.44
C GLN A 103 -13.29 -16.37 16.55
N MET A 104 -13.39 -17.19 15.49
CA MET A 104 -14.18 -18.42 15.51
C MET A 104 -13.75 -19.39 16.64
N ARG A 105 -12.44 -19.56 16.83
CA ARG A 105 -11.91 -20.39 17.93
C ARG A 105 -12.28 -19.84 19.30
N THR A 106 -12.19 -18.52 19.48
CA THR A 106 -12.56 -17.88 20.76
C THR A 106 -14.05 -18.01 21.06
N GLU A 107 -14.91 -17.91 20.04
CA GLU A 107 -16.35 -18.10 20.19
C GLU A 107 -16.69 -19.54 20.56
N ALA A 108 -16.07 -20.53 19.92
CA ALA A 108 -16.25 -21.94 20.25
C ALA A 108 -15.82 -22.24 21.70
N LEU A 109 -14.67 -21.71 22.13
CA LEU A 109 -14.22 -21.84 23.52
C LEU A 109 -15.19 -21.18 24.51
N ARG A 110 -15.74 -20.02 24.17
CA ARG A 110 -16.74 -19.33 25.00
C ARG A 110 -18.00 -20.18 25.17
N GLN A 111 -18.49 -20.79 24.09
CA GLN A 111 -19.65 -21.68 24.15
C GLN A 111 -19.38 -22.92 25.01
N GLN A 112 -18.21 -23.55 24.85
CA GLN A 112 -17.83 -24.71 25.65
C GLN A 112 -17.73 -24.36 27.15
N ASN A 113 -17.15 -23.21 27.47
CA ASN A 113 -17.06 -22.74 28.85
C ASN A 113 -18.43 -22.45 29.47
N GLN A 114 -19.36 -21.86 28.71
CA GLN A 114 -20.74 -21.64 29.16
C GLN A 114 -21.45 -22.96 29.45
N GLN A 115 -21.34 -23.95 28.55
CA GLN A 115 -21.92 -25.28 28.76
C GLN A 115 -21.33 -25.96 30.02
N ARG A 116 -20.01 -25.89 30.21
CA ARG A 116 -19.35 -26.45 31.40
C ARG A 116 -19.81 -25.76 32.68
N GLN A 117 -19.96 -24.44 32.69
CA GLN A 117 -20.49 -23.72 33.85
C GLN A 117 -21.92 -24.15 34.18
N GLN A 118 -22.78 -24.32 33.17
CA GLN A 118 -24.15 -24.81 33.37
C GLN A 118 -24.15 -26.22 33.96
N GLN A 119 -23.29 -27.14 33.48
CA GLN A 119 -23.17 -28.50 34.04
C GLN A 119 -22.70 -28.47 35.50
N VAL A 120 -21.72 -27.63 35.83
CA VAL A 120 -21.23 -27.46 37.22
C VAL A 120 -22.35 -26.92 38.12
N GLN A 121 -23.13 -25.94 37.65
CA GLN A 121 -24.27 -25.40 38.40
C GLN A 121 -25.39 -26.44 38.58
N GLN A 122 -25.72 -27.22 37.55
CA GLN A 122 -26.69 -28.31 37.68
C GLN A 122 -26.21 -29.35 38.70
N ARG A 123 -24.92 -29.70 38.66
CA ARG A 123 -24.32 -30.65 39.61
C ARG A 123 -24.27 -30.12 41.04
N SER A 124 -24.11 -28.81 41.25
CA SER A 124 -24.11 -28.21 42.58
C SER A 124 -25.51 -28.12 43.19
N GLN A 125 -26.56 -28.01 42.36
CA GLN A 125 -27.96 -28.04 42.78
C GLN A 125 -28.47 -29.44 43.17
N LEU A 126 -27.78 -30.51 42.76
CA LEU A 126 -28.09 -31.88 43.17
C LEU A 126 -27.77 -32.12 44.65
N SER A 127 -28.62 -32.89 45.32
CA SER A 127 -28.39 -33.27 46.73
C SER A 127 -27.09 -34.08 46.87
N PRO A 128 -26.35 -33.98 47.99
CA PRO A 128 -25.05 -34.65 48.17
C PRO A 128 -25.08 -36.17 47.90
N TRP A 129 -26.17 -36.85 48.27
CA TRP A 129 -26.36 -38.28 48.03
C TRP A 129 -26.62 -38.61 46.54
N GLN A 130 -27.13 -37.69 45.72
CA GLN A 130 -27.27 -37.89 44.27
C GLN A 130 -25.96 -37.66 43.50
N ARG A 131 -25.02 -36.89 44.08
CA ARG A 131 -23.71 -36.60 43.46
C ARG A 131 -22.74 -37.78 43.43
N GLY A 132 -22.95 -38.80 44.29
CA GLY A 132 -22.03 -39.95 44.47
C GLY A 132 -22.38 -41.23 43.69
N TYR A 133 -23.63 -41.42 43.23
CA TYR A 133 -24.08 -42.68 42.61
C TYR A 133 -24.04 -42.71 41.07
N GLY A 134 -23.56 -41.65 40.41
CA GLY A 134 -23.64 -41.49 38.95
C GLY A 134 -22.34 -41.76 38.17
N SER A 135 -21.29 -42.30 38.79
CA SER A 135 -20.05 -42.67 38.07
C SER A 135 -20.05 -44.16 37.71
N VAL A 136 -20.70 -44.49 36.60
CA VAL A 136 -20.39 -45.67 35.75
C VAL A 136 -20.40 -45.19 34.31
#